data_AF-A0A7L2LZE2-F1
#
_entry.id   AF-A0A7L2LZE2-F1
#
_cell.length_a   1.000
_cell.length_b   1.000
_cell.length_c   1.000
_cell.angle_alpha   90.00
_cell.angle_beta   90.00
_cell.angle_gamma   90.00
#
_symmetry.space_group_name_H-M   'P 1'
#
loop_
_entity.id
_entity.type
_entity.pdbx_description
1 polymer ?
#
loop_
_entity_poly.entity_id
_entity_poly.type
_entity_poly.pdbx_seq_one_letter_code
_entity_poly.pdbx_strand_id
1 'polypeptide(L)'
;AGAWSEWPVDHFLRTGRIAARDGAAVRWFHAANSRARAAEAARSDVHMVEADILLRGGDGDPILAHPPDTDSDITLQEWLAQMVSTNKGIKLDFKRY
;
A
#
# COMPACT_ATOMS: atom_id res chain seq x y z
N ALA A 1 8.15 -18.81 2.34
CA ALA A 1 7.51 -18.00 1.29
C ALA A 1 6.07 -18.47 1.13
N GLY A 2 5.10 -17.57 0.91
CA GLY A 2 3.72 -17.95 0.61
C GLY A 2 3.61 -18.55 -0.78
N ALA A 3 2.64 -19.44 -1.01
CA ALA A 3 2.35 -19.92 -2.36
C ALA A 3 1.75 -18.77 -3.19
N TRP A 4 1.97 -18.78 -4.51
CA TRP A 4 1.40 -17.79 -5.45
C TRP A 4 -0.13 -17.69 -5.44
N SER A 5 -0.81 -18.58 -4.72
CA SER A 5 -2.27 -18.64 -4.54
C SER A 5 -2.74 -18.42 -3.09
N GLU A 6 -1.85 -18.01 -2.17
CA GLU A 6 -2.24 -17.76 -0.77
C GLU A 6 -3.07 -16.48 -0.66
N TRP A 7 -4.28 -16.60 -0.10
CA TRP A 7 -5.12 -15.43 0.18
C TRP A 7 -4.52 -14.58 1.30
N PRO A 8 -4.65 -13.24 1.27
CA PRO A 8 -4.10 -12.37 2.31
C PRO A 8 -4.54 -12.75 3.73
N VAL A 9 -5.81 -13.15 3.90
CA VAL A 9 -6.33 -13.62 5.20
C VAL A 9 -5.62 -14.89 5.68
N ASP A 10 -5.32 -15.83 4.77
CA ASP A 10 -4.62 -17.07 5.10
C ASP A 10 -3.15 -16.79 5.47
N HIS A 11 -2.50 -15.88 4.72
CA HIS A 11 -1.15 -15.43 5.01
C HIS A 11 -1.03 -14.79 6.40
N PHE A 12 -1.91 -13.85 6.71
CA PHE A 12 -1.88 -13.13 7.99
C PHE A 12 -2.25 -14.04 9.16
N LEU A 13 -3.15 -15.01 8.96
CA LEU A 13 -3.47 -16.00 9.99
C LEU A 13 -2.27 -16.91 10.27
N ARG A 14 -1.67 -17.48 9.22
CA ARG A 14 -0.51 -18.38 9.33
C ARG A 14 0.69 -17.70 9.99
N THR A 15 0.85 -16.39 9.81
CA THR A 15 1.93 -15.60 10.41
C THR A 15 1.57 -15.02 11.78
N GLY A 16 0.41 -15.35 12.35
CA GLY A 16 -0.03 -14.91 13.68
C GLY A 16 -0.37 -13.42 13.76
N ARG A 17 -0.65 -12.77 12.62
CA ARG A 17 -0.97 -11.33 12.55
C ARG A 17 -2.45 -11.04 12.67
N ILE A 18 -3.30 -12.04 12.46
CA ILE A 18 -4.73 -12.00 12.80
C ILE A 18 -5.07 -13.24 13.63
N ALA A 19 -6.06 -13.11 14.52
CA ALA A 19 -6.43 -14.17 15.48
C ALA A 19 -7.38 -15.22 14.89
N ALA A 20 -8.07 -14.90 13.80
CA ALA A 20 -9.06 -15.77 13.17
C ALA A 20 -9.00 -15.62 11.65
N ARG A 21 -9.55 -16.61 10.92
CA ARG A 21 -9.70 -16.58 9.47
C ARG A 21 -10.83 -15.64 9.05
N ASP A 22 -10.69 -14.36 9.37
CA ASP A 22 -11.68 -13.32 9.15
C ASP A 22 -11.04 -12.13 8.41
N GLY A 23 -11.60 -11.77 7.26
CA GLY A 23 -11.15 -10.62 6.50
C GLY A 23 -11.30 -9.30 7.25
N ALA A 24 -12.28 -9.18 8.15
CA ALA A 24 -12.47 -8.00 8.98
C ALA A 24 -11.34 -7.81 10.03
N ALA A 25 -10.57 -8.86 10.34
CA ALA A 25 -9.39 -8.74 11.19
C ALA A 25 -8.18 -8.12 10.46
N VAL A 26 -8.24 -7.98 9.12
CA VAL A 26 -7.18 -7.33 8.35
C VAL A 26 -7.31 -5.81 8.46
N ARG A 27 -6.32 -5.15 9.06
CA ARG A 27 -6.29 -3.69 9.24
C ARG A 27 -5.56 -3.02 8.09
N TRP A 28 -6.10 -1.88 7.66
CA TRP A 28 -5.67 -1.14 6.48
C TRP A 28 -5.25 0.27 6.84
N PHE A 29 -4.17 0.75 6.23
CA PHE A 29 -3.89 2.18 6.13
C PHE A 29 -4.33 2.65 4.74
N HIS A 30 -5.26 3.59 4.72
CA HIS A 30 -5.86 4.12 3.49
C HIS A 30 -5.13 5.39 3.04
N ALA A 31 -4.98 5.54 1.72
CA ALA A 31 -4.45 6.73 1.05
C ALA A 31 -3.07 7.17 1.58
N ALA A 32 -2.08 6.28 1.54
CA ALA A 32 -0.70 6.58 1.92
C ALA A 32 0.04 7.40 0.84
N ASN A 33 -0.56 8.50 0.41
CA ASN A 33 -0.22 9.19 -0.84
C ASN A 33 0.81 10.32 -0.70
N SER A 34 1.50 10.43 0.43
CA SER A 34 2.59 11.41 0.62
C SER A 34 3.76 10.78 1.33
N ARG A 35 4.94 11.40 1.27
CA ARG A 35 6.15 10.90 1.98
C ARG A 35 5.88 10.72 3.47
N ALA A 36 5.18 11.67 4.09
CA ALA A 36 4.83 11.61 5.50
C ALA A 36 3.89 10.43 5.79
N ARG A 37 2.85 10.23 4.97
CA ARG A 37 1.88 9.14 5.17
C ARG A 37 2.47 7.77 4.85
N ALA A 38 3.33 7.66 3.85
CA ALA A 38 4.08 6.44 3.56
C ALA A 38 4.96 6.05 4.76
N ALA A 39 5.67 7.02 5.34
CA ALA A 39 6.50 6.77 6.52
C ALA A 39 5.65 6.39 7.77
N GLU A 40 4.48 7.00 7.94
CA GLU A 40 3.50 6.63 8.98
C GLU A 40 2.98 5.19 8.77
N ALA A 41 2.53 4.88 7.56
CA ALA A 41 2.02 3.58 7.19
C ALA A 41 3.09 2.48 7.40
N ALA A 42 4.34 2.73 7.01
CA ALA A 42 5.46 1.82 7.18
C ALA A 42 5.74 1.48 8.66
N ARG A 43 5.59 2.45 9.57
CA ARG A 43 5.80 2.26 11.01
C ARG A 43 4.57 1.76 11.79
N SER A 44 3.38 1.91 11.22
CA SER A 44 2.13 1.49 11.87
C SER A 44 2.05 -0.03 12.05
N ASP A 45 1.07 -0.51 12.82
CA ASP A 45 0.82 -1.93 13.06
C ASP A 45 -0.19 -2.55 12.08
N VAL A 46 -0.63 -1.81 11.06
CA VAL A 46 -1.53 -2.31 10.01
C VAL A 46 -0.90 -3.44 9.20
N HIS A 47 -1.78 -4.23 8.57
CA HIS A 47 -1.39 -5.38 7.75
C HIS A 47 -1.24 -5.00 6.27
N MET A 48 -2.14 -4.12 5.80
CA MET A 48 -2.21 -3.67 4.41
C MET A 48 -2.03 -2.16 4.32
N VAL A 49 -1.35 -1.70 3.28
CA VAL A 49 -1.25 -0.29 2.92
C VAL A 49 -1.80 -0.08 1.53
N GLU A 50 -2.63 0.94 1.39
CA GLU A 50 -3.23 1.34 0.15
C GLU A 50 -2.65 2.69 -0.29
N ALA A 51 -2.42 2.83 -1.60
CA ALA A 51 -2.03 4.09 -2.21
C ALA A 51 -2.71 4.27 -3.57
N ASP A 52 -3.16 5.49 -3.82
CA ASP A 52 -3.70 5.92 -5.10
C ASP A 52 -2.56 6.34 -6.02
N ILE A 53 -2.46 5.73 -7.20
CA ILE A 53 -1.40 6.00 -8.16
C ILE A 53 -1.96 6.81 -9.31
N LEU A 54 -1.35 7.96 -9.53
CA LEU A 54 -1.64 8.81 -10.65
C LEU A 54 -0.58 8.62 -11.74
N LEU A 55 -1.04 8.17 -12.92
CA LEU A 55 -0.20 8.09 -14.11
C LEU A 55 -0.16 9.47 -14.77
N ARG A 56 1.01 10.12 -14.73
CA ARG A 56 1.24 11.36 -15.49
C ARG A 56 1.49 10.97 -16.96
N GLY A 57 0.89 11.72 -17.89
CA GLY A 57 1.13 11.48 -19.32
C GLY A 57 2.57 11.78 -19.73
N GLY A 58 3.03 11.18 -20.84
CA GLY A 58 4.40 11.33 -21.34
C GLY A 58 5.42 10.51 -20.54
N ASP A 59 6.61 11.06 -20.35
CA ASP A 59 7.73 10.41 -19.66
C ASP A 59 7.78 10.72 -18.14
N GLY A 60 6.68 11.22 -17.57
CA GLY A 60 6.61 11.59 -16.16
C GLY A 60 6.46 10.37 -15.25
N ASP A 61 7.25 10.31 -14.17
CA ASP A 61 7.12 9.23 -13.18
C ASP A 61 5.70 9.19 -12.58
N PRO A 62 5.13 8.00 -12.35
CA PRO A 62 3.90 7.85 -11.56
C PRO A 62 4.09 8.40 -10.15
N ILE A 63 3.08 9.10 -9.65
CA ILE A 63 3.07 9.71 -8.32
C ILE A 63 1.90 9.20 -7.50
N LEU A 64 1.98 9.34 -6.17
CA LEU A 64 0.86 8.95 -5.31
C LEU A 64 -0.04 10.15 -5.06
N ALA A 65 -1.22 10.16 -5.65
CA ALA A 65 -2.16 11.28 -5.52
C ALA A 65 -3.60 10.78 -5.69
N HIS A 66 -4.52 11.43 -4.97
CA HIS A 66 -5.96 11.20 -5.08
C HIS A 66 -6.65 12.54 -5.32
N PRO A 67 -7.60 12.64 -6.26
CA PRO A 67 -8.32 13.90 -6.53
C PRO A 67 -8.89 14.53 -5.24
N PRO A 68 -8.82 15.87 -5.10
CA PRO A 68 -8.47 16.86 -6.12
C PRO A 68 -6.96 17.06 -6.31
N ASP A 69 -6.11 16.39 -5.53
CA ASP A 69 -4.67 16.51 -5.67
C ASP A 69 -4.22 15.88 -7.00
N THR A 70 -3.55 16.67 -7.83
CA THR A 70 -3.01 16.24 -9.13
C THR A 70 -1.49 16.12 -9.13
N ASP A 71 -0.85 16.39 -8.00
CA ASP A 71 0.59 16.28 -7.79
C ASP A 71 0.91 15.72 -6.39
N SER A 72 2.16 15.30 -6.17
CA SER A 72 2.58 14.70 -4.89
C SER A 72 4.06 14.93 -4.60
N ASP A 73 4.41 14.89 -3.31
CA ASP A 73 5.79 15.00 -2.84
C ASP A 73 6.58 13.68 -2.95
N ILE A 74 5.94 12.61 -3.45
CA ILE A 74 6.49 11.27 -3.54
C ILE A 74 6.08 10.56 -4.85
N THR A 75 7.06 9.90 -5.46
CA THR A 75 6.88 9.01 -6.62
C THR A 75 6.49 7.60 -6.20
N LEU A 76 5.90 6.81 -7.10
CA LEU A 76 5.63 5.38 -6.87
C LEU A 76 6.91 4.62 -6.52
N GLN A 77 8.03 4.94 -7.18
CA GLN A 77 9.32 4.28 -6.91
C GLN A 77 9.82 4.54 -5.48
N GLU A 78 9.81 5.79 -5.03
CA GLU A 78 10.19 6.14 -3.65
C GLU A 78 9.27 5.47 -2.63
N TRP A 79 7.97 5.40 -2.91
CA TRP A 79 6.99 4.74 -2.05
C TRP A 79 7.22 3.23 -1.96
N LEU A 80 7.48 2.57 -3.09
CA LEU A 80 7.80 1.13 -3.12
C LEU A 80 9.09 0.83 -2.34
N ALA A 81 10.10 1.71 -2.43
CA ALA A 81 11.32 1.57 -1.65
C ALA A 81 11.06 1.63 -0.13
N GLN A 82 10.09 2.43 0.32
CA GLN A 82 9.67 2.43 1.73
C GLN A 82 8.93 1.14 2.10
N MET A 83 7.98 0.70 1.27
CA MET A 83 7.13 -0.44 1.60
C MET A 83 7.82 -1.80 1.50
N VAL A 84 8.73 -2.00 0.55
CA VAL A 84 9.43 -3.28 0.35
C VAL A 84 10.27 -3.70 1.55
N SER A 85 10.69 -2.74 2.37
CA SER A 85 11.43 -2.98 3.62
C SER A 85 10.53 -3.47 4.76
N THR A 86 9.21 -3.47 4.57
CA THR A 86 8.22 -3.85 5.58
C THR A 86 7.68 -5.26 5.33
N ASN A 87 6.89 -5.77 6.26
CA ASN A 87 6.14 -7.01 6.11
C ASN A 87 4.67 -6.77 5.70
N LYS A 88 4.35 -5.59 5.15
CA LYS A 88 2.97 -5.20 4.83
C LYS A 88 2.58 -5.68 3.44
N GLY A 89 1.32 -6.06 3.26
CA GLY A 89 0.75 -6.19 1.93
C GLY A 89 0.45 -4.80 1.36
N ILE A 90 0.46 -4.67 0.04
CA ILE A 90 0.18 -3.41 -0.66
C ILE A 90 -1.01 -3.58 -1.62
N LYS A 91 -1.87 -2.56 -1.69
CA LYS A 91 -2.86 -2.38 -2.75
C LYS A 91 -2.51 -1.11 -3.50
N LEU A 92 -2.22 -1.25 -4.80
CA LEU A 92 -1.90 -0.15 -5.69
C LEU A 92 -3.15 0.21 -6.50
N ASP A 93 -3.79 1.33 -6.20
CA ASP A 93 -5.03 1.77 -6.82
C ASP A 93 -4.73 2.77 -7.95
N PHE A 94 -4.55 2.22 -9.16
CA PHE A 94 -4.23 3.02 -10.35
C PHE A 94 -5.43 3.82 -10.82
N LYS A 95 -5.29 5.15 -10.81
CA LYS A 95 -6.29 6.08 -11.30
C LYS A 95 -6.09 6.34 -12.79
N ARG A 96 -7.20 6.32 -13.51
CA ARG A 96 -7.30 6.88 -14.85
C ARG A 96 -7.89 8.27 -14.71
N TYR A 97 -7.23 9.26 -15.30
CA TYR A 97 -7.92 10.47 -15.71
C TYR A 97 -8.85 10.16 -16.88
#